data_AF-A0A0J7K7W0-F1
#
_entry.id   AF-A0A0J7K7W0-F1
#
_cell.length_a   1.000
_cell.length_b   1.000
_cell.length_c   1.000
_cell.angle_alpha   90.00
_cell.angle_beta   90.00
_cell.angle_gamma   90.00
#
_symmetry.space_group_name_H-M   'P 1'
#
loop_
_entity.id
_entity.type
_entity.pdbx_description
1 polymer ?
#
loop_
_entity_poly.entity_id
_entity_poly.type
_entity_poly.pdbx_seq_one_letter_code
_entity_poly.pdbx_strand_id
1 'polypeptide(L)'
;MRSIDNIFIVVDIGRLSFTNDKEIDLKSIYNYIVSSLDKRWRKTLDAWKCATRFMGKLYPTIEEYIAAKEQILMTKTEELEIHNEEKGEHEPSECDISQKKELENKGKKRGQDPSESKESDILRYRVTCERNGKHAFESKDIARITGEVVQDKYHWIVDLTKYHLEVVCKLIDGTKN
;
A
#
# COMPACT_ATOMS: atom_id res chain seq x y z
N MET A 1 1.37 -2.50 26.98
CA MET A 1 1.45 -1.70 25.74
C MET A 1 2.30 -2.47 24.74
N ARG A 2 1.76 -2.90 23.59
CA ARG A 2 2.61 -3.30 22.47
C ARG A 2 3.02 -2.02 21.74
N SER A 3 4.27 -1.61 21.89
CA SER A 3 4.89 -0.61 21.02
C SER A 3 5.13 -1.29 19.67
N ILE A 4 4.55 -0.75 18.60
CA ILE A 4 4.90 -1.16 17.24
C ILE A 4 6.13 -0.32 16.90
N ASP A 5 7.30 -0.95 16.87
CA ASP A 5 8.52 -0.29 16.42
C ASP A 5 8.45 -0.14 14.89
N ASN A 6 8.31 1.10 14.42
CA ASN A 6 8.28 1.39 12.99
C ASN A 6 9.70 1.28 12.42
N ILE A 7 10.01 0.19 11.74
CA ILE A 7 11.29 -0.01 11.04
C ILE A 7 11.19 0.57 9.63
N PHE A 8 11.96 1.62 9.38
CA PHE A 8 12.13 2.20 8.04
C PHE A 8 13.46 1.75 7.44
N ILE A 9 13.43 1.26 6.20
CA ILE A 9 14.64 0.97 5.45
C ILE A 9 14.65 1.79 4.17
N VAL A 10 15.73 2.53 3.96
CA VAL A 10 15.92 3.30 2.74
C VAL A 10 16.38 2.35 1.64
N VAL A 11 15.48 2.08 0.69
CA VAL A 11 15.74 1.13 -0.39
C VAL A 11 16.48 1.78 -1.55
N ASP A 12 16.19 3.04 -1.84
CA ASP A 12 16.79 3.75 -2.97
C ASP A 12 16.77 5.27 -2.80
N ILE A 13 17.73 5.95 -3.43
CA ILE A 13 17.85 7.40 -3.49
C ILE A 13 18.35 7.77 -4.89
N GLY A 14 17.64 8.66 -5.57
CA GLY A 14 18.05 9.14 -6.88
C GLY A 14 17.62 10.57 -7.16
N ARG A 15 17.96 11.02 -8.37
CA ARG A 15 17.63 12.35 -8.86
C ARG A 15 16.87 12.21 -10.17
N LEU A 16 15.79 12.97 -10.28
CA LEU A 16 14.95 13.04 -11.46
C LEU A 16 14.83 14.50 -11.87
N SER A 17 14.89 14.75 -13.18
CA SER A 17 14.61 16.04 -13.78
C SER A 17 13.21 16.02 -14.35
N PHE A 18 12.37 16.95 -13.92
CA PHE A 18 10.98 17.06 -14.37
C PHE A 18 10.84 18.17 -15.40
N THR A 19 10.07 17.90 -16.46
CA THR A 19 9.77 18.84 -17.55
C THR A 19 8.50 19.64 -17.29
N ASN A 20 7.83 19.41 -16.14
CA ASN A 20 6.52 19.99 -15.79
C ASN A 20 5.40 19.60 -16.77
N ASP A 21 5.61 18.49 -17.48
CA ASP A 21 4.58 17.81 -18.26
C ASP A 21 4.19 16.56 -17.49
N LYS A 22 2.89 16.43 -17.17
CA LYS A 22 2.41 15.38 -16.29
C LYS A 22 2.75 13.98 -16.83
N GLU A 23 2.53 13.72 -18.12
CA GLU A 23 2.69 12.37 -18.67
C GLU A 23 4.17 12.00 -18.81
N ILE A 24 5.00 12.93 -19.27
CA ILE A 24 6.45 12.73 -19.41
C ILE A 24 7.09 12.52 -18.03
N ASP A 25 6.70 13.31 -17.04
CA ASP A 25 7.24 13.22 -15.68
C ASP A 25 6.82 11.90 -15.01
N LEU A 26 5.55 11.51 -15.13
CA LEU A 26 5.07 10.23 -14.61
C LEU A 26 5.75 9.03 -15.27
N LYS A 27 5.98 9.09 -16.58
CA LYS A 27 6.71 8.04 -17.30
C LYS A 27 8.18 7.96 -16.86
N SER A 28 8.81 9.11 -16.60
CA SER A 28 10.18 9.17 -16.07
C SER A 28 10.27 8.53 -14.69
N ILE A 29 9.29 8.78 -13.83
CA ILE A 29 9.19 8.16 -12.50
C ILE A 29 8.95 6.65 -12.62
N TYR A 30 8.04 6.22 -13.49
CA TYR A 30 7.79 4.79 -13.76
C TYR A 30 9.09 4.07 -14.15
N ASN A 31 9.80 4.59 -15.15
CA ASN A 31 11.05 3.99 -15.64
C ASN A 31 12.10 3.91 -14.53
N TYR A 32 12.22 4.98 -13.73
CA TYR A 32 13.12 5.01 -12.58
C TYR A 32 12.79 3.90 -11.59
N ILE A 33 11.53 3.82 -11.17
CA ILE A 33 11.06 2.80 -10.21
C ILE A 33 11.35 1.41 -10.75
N VAL A 34 10.94 1.08 -11.98
CA VAL A 34 11.20 -0.23 -12.61
C VAL A 34 12.69 -0.58 -12.61
N SER A 35 13.56 0.37 -12.97
CA SER A 35 15.02 0.14 -12.97
C SER A 35 15.62 -0.01 -11.57
N SER A 36 14.96 0.51 -10.54
CA SER A 36 15.43 0.45 -9.14
C SER A 36 14.99 -0.84 -8.42
N LEU A 37 13.89 -1.47 -8.84
CA LEU A 37 13.23 -2.62 -8.17
C LEU A 37 14.01 -3.95 -8.22
N ASP A 38 15.27 -3.92 -8.63
CA ASP A 38 16.12 -5.08 -8.81
C ASP A 38 16.73 -5.59 -7.48
N LYS A 39 17.95 -6.13 -7.55
CA LYS A 39 18.67 -6.80 -6.46
C LYS A 39 18.74 -5.98 -5.16
N ARG A 40 18.70 -4.65 -5.24
CA ARG A 40 18.73 -3.73 -4.09
C ARG A 40 17.46 -3.86 -3.23
N TRP A 41 16.30 -3.92 -3.87
CA TRP A 41 15.03 -4.13 -3.17
C TRP A 41 14.99 -5.51 -2.53
N ARG A 42 15.36 -6.56 -3.27
CA ARG A 42 15.37 -7.93 -2.72
C ARG A 42 16.19 -8.04 -1.43
N LYS A 43 17.44 -7.57 -1.44
CA LYS A 43 18.29 -7.58 -0.23
C LYS A 43 17.67 -6.81 0.94
N THR A 44 17.08 -5.66 0.65
CA THR A 44 16.45 -4.82 1.68
C THR A 44 15.20 -5.46 2.26
N LEU A 45 14.38 -6.07 1.42
CA LEU A 45 13.16 -6.76 1.82
C LEU A 45 13.46 -8.03 2.62
N ASP A 46 14.51 -8.77 2.26
CA ASP A 46 14.98 -9.91 3.04
C ASP A 46 15.43 -9.46 4.45
N ALA A 47 16.18 -8.36 4.52
CA ALA A 47 16.58 -7.76 5.80
C ALA A 47 15.36 -7.29 6.62
N TRP A 48 14.37 -6.66 5.97
CA TRP A 48 13.12 -6.25 6.59
C TRP A 48 12.34 -7.44 7.15
N LYS A 49 12.22 -8.53 6.38
CA LYS A 49 11.54 -9.77 6.81
C LYS A 49 12.18 -10.35 8.06
N CYS A 50 13.52 -10.40 8.10
CA CYS A 50 14.27 -10.85 9.27
C CYS A 50 14.07 -9.92 10.48
N ALA A 51 14.15 -8.60 10.28
CA ALA A 51 14.05 -7.61 11.36
C ALA A 51 12.65 -7.56 11.98
N THR A 52 11.61 -7.77 11.18
CA THR A 52 10.21 -7.71 11.62
C THR A 52 9.62 -9.06 12.01
N ARG A 53 10.37 -10.15 11.81
CA ARG A 53 9.88 -11.53 12.00
C ARG A 53 8.62 -11.83 11.18
N PHE A 54 8.49 -11.22 10.02
CA PHE A 54 7.39 -11.51 9.10
C PHE A 54 7.49 -12.97 8.63
N MET A 55 6.46 -13.77 8.89
CA MET A 55 6.42 -15.20 8.55
C MET A 55 5.83 -15.46 7.17
N GLY A 56 5.04 -14.51 6.64
CA GLY A 56 4.40 -14.65 5.34
C GLY A 56 5.34 -14.67 4.14
N LYS A 57 4.73 -14.79 2.97
CA LYS A 57 5.39 -14.87 1.66
C LYS A 57 5.71 -13.48 1.14
N LEU A 58 7.01 -13.21 1.05
CA LEU A 58 7.56 -12.01 0.43
C LEU A 58 7.65 -12.14 -1.10
N TYR A 59 7.77 -13.37 -1.60
CA TYR A 59 7.86 -13.69 -3.03
C TYR A 59 6.91 -14.85 -3.36
N PRO A 60 5.58 -14.63 -3.29
CA PRO A 60 4.62 -15.65 -3.69
C PRO A 60 4.71 -15.95 -5.18
N THR A 61 4.22 -17.13 -5.58
CA THR A 61 3.99 -17.42 -7.00
C THR A 61 2.75 -16.68 -7.50
N ILE A 62 2.60 -16.59 -8.82
CA ILE A 62 1.43 -15.94 -9.42
C ILE A 62 0.13 -16.68 -9.06
N GLU A 63 0.17 -18.01 -8.98
CA GLU A 63 -0.97 -18.84 -8.59
C GLU A 63 -1.38 -18.58 -7.14
N GLU A 64 -0.41 -18.48 -6.23
CA GLU A 64 -0.66 -18.15 -4.83
C GLU A 64 -1.29 -16.77 -4.69
N TYR A 65 -0.81 -15.79 -5.46
CA TYR A 65 -1.37 -14.44 -5.49
C TYR A 65 -2.80 -14.39 -6.03
N ILE A 66 -3.08 -15.10 -7.13
CA ILE A 66 -4.44 -15.19 -7.69
C ILE A 66 -5.39 -15.82 -6.66
N ALA A 67 -5.01 -16.96 -6.08
CA ALA A 67 -5.82 -17.65 -5.08
C ALA A 67 -6.10 -16.76 -3.84
N ALA A 68 -5.09 -16.04 -3.34
CA ALA A 68 -5.28 -15.13 -2.21
C ALA A 68 -6.20 -13.95 -2.57
N LYS A 69 -6.10 -13.42 -3.79
CA LYS A 69 -6.95 -12.32 -4.26
C LYS A 69 -8.41 -12.75 -4.39
N GLU A 70 -8.65 -13.97 -4.87
CA GLU A 70 -9.99 -14.56 -4.93
C GLU A 70 -10.60 -14.75 -3.54
N GLN A 71 -9.82 -15.29 -2.59
CA GLN A 71 -10.28 -15.45 -1.19
C GLN A 71 -10.67 -14.10 -0.55
N ILE A 72 -9.86 -13.06 -0.75
CA ILE A 72 -10.18 -11.71 -0.24
C ILE A 72 -11.48 -11.18 -0.85
N LEU A 73 -11.71 -11.43 -2.14
CA LEU A 73 -12.95 -11.02 -2.80
C LEU A 73 -14.16 -11.76 -2.24
N MET A 74 -14.04 -13.07 -2.00
CA MET A 74 -15.10 -13.88 -1.40
C MET A 74 -15.44 -13.40 0.02
N THR A 75 -14.44 -13.24 0.90
CA THR A 75 -14.66 -12.76 2.27
C THR A 75 -15.28 -11.36 2.29
N LYS A 76 -14.86 -10.46 1.39
CA LYS A 76 -15.45 -9.12 1.30
C LYS A 76 -16.90 -9.15 0.82
N THR A 77 -17.28 -10.13 -0.01
CA THR A 77 -18.65 -10.30 -0.47
C THR A 77 -19.53 -10.86 0.65
N GLU A 78 -19.04 -11.87 1.39
CA GLU A 78 -19.71 -12.43 2.56
C GLU A 78 -19.93 -11.38 3.68
N GLU A 79 -18.92 -10.55 3.96
CA GLU A 79 -19.03 -9.45 4.93
C GLU A 79 -20.11 -8.41 4.54
N LEU A 80 -20.36 -8.22 3.25
CA LEU A 80 -21.41 -7.32 2.75
C LEU A 80 -22.80 -7.97 2.81
N GLU A 81 -22.89 -9.29 2.62
CA GLU A 81 -24.15 -10.05 2.69
C GLU A 81 -24.68 -10.17 4.13
N ILE A 82 -23.80 -10.48 5.10
CA ILE A 82 -24.16 -10.53 6.53
C ILE A 82 -24.68 -9.16 7.02
N HIS A 83 -24.13 -8.07 6.48
CA HIS A 83 -24.58 -6.72 6.84
C HIS A 83 -25.92 -6.31 6.20
N ASN A 84 -26.36 -7.02 5.15
CA ASN A 84 -27.66 -6.83 4.52
C ASN A 84 -28.78 -7.64 5.18
N GLU A 85 -28.47 -8.78 5.82
CA GLU A 85 -29.47 -9.57 6.55
C GLU A 85 -29.87 -8.95 7.91
N GLU A 86 -29.00 -8.14 8.54
CA GLU A 86 -29.32 -7.44 9.81
C GLU A 86 -30.06 -6.09 9.63
N LYS A 87 -30.49 -5.73 8.41
CA LYS A 87 -31.35 -4.56 8.14
C LYS A 87 -32.72 -4.95 7.56
N GLY A 88 -33.38 -5.94 8.17
CA GLY A 88 -34.82 -6.09 8.06
C GLY A 88 -35.52 -5.18 9.08
N GLU A 89 -36.34 -4.24 8.58
CA GLU A 89 -37.26 -3.38 9.34
C GLU A 89 -36.70 -2.09 9.98
N HIS A 90 -36.26 -1.14 9.14
CA HIS A 90 -36.76 0.23 9.20
C HIS A 90 -36.32 0.99 7.94
N GLU A 91 -37.29 1.48 7.16
CA GLU A 91 -37.05 2.32 5.98
C GLU A 91 -36.16 3.54 6.32
N PRO A 92 -35.05 3.76 5.62
CA PRO A 92 -34.28 4.98 5.78
C PRO A 92 -34.67 6.00 4.69
N SER A 93 -35.24 7.13 5.13
CA SER A 93 -35.35 8.34 4.33
C SER A 93 -33.96 8.83 3.89
N GLU A 94 -33.84 9.22 2.62
CA GLU A 94 -32.62 9.72 1.95
C GLU A 94 -32.12 11.06 2.54
N CYS A 95 -31.59 11.09 3.77
CA CYS A 95 -30.93 12.28 4.30
C CYS A 95 -29.72 12.01 5.19
N ASP A 96 -29.42 10.76 5.58
CA ASP A 96 -28.52 10.50 6.73
C ASP A 96 -27.33 9.58 6.43
N ILE A 97 -26.87 9.54 5.17
CA ILE A 97 -25.69 8.76 4.75
C ILE A 97 -24.38 9.53 4.98
N SER A 98 -24.43 10.84 5.25
CA SER A 98 -23.22 11.66 5.40
C SER A 98 -22.64 11.74 6.83
N GLN A 99 -23.34 11.27 7.88
CA GLN A 99 -22.87 11.44 9.26
C GLN A 99 -22.26 10.19 9.92
N LYS A 100 -22.46 8.98 9.36
CA LYS A 100 -21.87 7.74 9.93
C LYS A 100 -20.41 7.45 9.54
N LYS A 101 -19.90 8.00 8.44
CA LYS A 101 -18.50 7.76 8.00
C LYS A 101 -17.44 8.53 8.80
N GLU A 102 -17.82 9.58 9.52
CA GLU A 102 -16.88 10.43 10.27
C GLU A 102 -16.68 10.01 11.74
N LEU A 103 -17.57 9.21 12.33
CA LEU A 103 -17.49 8.83 13.75
C LEU A 103 -16.69 7.54 14.04
N GLU A 104 -16.37 6.72 13.05
CA GLU A 104 -15.56 5.50 13.27
C GLU A 104 -14.04 5.65 13.04
N ASN A 105 -13.59 6.78 12.50
CA ASN A 105 -12.19 6.96 12.08
C ASN A 105 -11.25 7.55 13.15
N LYS A 106 -11.74 7.80 14.37
CA LYS A 106 -10.89 8.24 15.49
C LYS A 106 -10.44 7.02 16.31
N GLY A 107 -9.39 6.34 15.86
CA GLY A 107 -8.58 5.46 16.72
C GLY A 107 -8.26 4.05 16.20
N LYS A 108 -8.75 3.64 15.03
CA LYS A 108 -8.33 2.35 14.44
C LYS A 108 -6.88 2.48 13.96
N LYS A 109 -5.93 1.88 14.70
CA LYS A 109 -4.53 1.76 14.28
C LYS A 109 -4.50 1.10 12.90
N ARG A 110 -4.01 1.81 11.89
CA ARG A 110 -3.80 1.27 10.54
C ARG A 110 -2.48 0.49 10.51
N GLY A 111 -2.43 -0.50 9.65
CA GLY A 111 -1.32 -1.43 9.59
C GLY A 111 -1.42 -2.52 10.65
N GLN A 112 -0.84 -3.65 10.34
CA GLN A 112 -0.76 -4.83 11.18
C GLN A 112 0.71 -5.08 11.53
N ASP A 113 0.97 -5.55 12.74
CA ASP A 113 2.31 -5.98 13.14
C ASP A 113 2.76 -7.14 12.22
N PRO A 114 3.87 -7.01 11.48
CA PRO A 114 4.32 -8.06 10.57
C PRO A 114 4.61 -9.39 11.29
N SER A 115 4.95 -9.36 12.58
CA SER A 115 5.22 -10.57 13.37
C SER A 115 3.95 -11.40 13.67
N GLU A 116 2.76 -10.82 13.47
CA GLU A 116 1.47 -11.51 13.63
C GLU A 116 1.01 -12.22 12.33
N SER A 117 1.84 -12.22 11.28
CA SER A 117 1.56 -12.91 10.02
C SER A 117 1.72 -14.43 10.13
N LYS A 118 1.02 -15.15 9.26
CA LYS A 118 1.12 -16.62 9.09
C LYS A 118 1.97 -16.96 7.87
N GLU A 119 2.51 -18.17 7.82
CA GLU A 119 3.32 -18.66 6.68
C GLU A 119 2.55 -18.68 5.35
N SER A 120 1.23 -18.84 5.40
CA SER A 120 0.34 -18.78 4.23
C SER A 120 0.06 -17.37 3.74
N ASP A 121 0.30 -16.35 4.56
CA ASP A 121 -0.09 -14.98 4.23
C ASP A 121 0.80 -14.39 3.14
N ILE A 122 0.19 -13.77 2.15
CA ILE A 122 0.92 -12.92 1.21
C ILE A 122 1.12 -11.54 1.83
N LEU A 123 2.28 -10.93 1.56
CA LEU A 123 2.57 -9.59 2.03
C LEU A 123 1.51 -8.59 1.53
N ARG A 124 0.75 -8.05 2.48
CA ARG A 124 -0.09 -6.87 2.30
C ARG A 124 0.72 -5.60 2.45
N TYR A 125 0.53 -4.66 1.53
CA TYR A 125 1.25 -3.40 1.54
C TYR A 125 0.38 -2.22 1.14
N ARG A 126 0.87 -1.01 1.43
CA ARG A 126 0.35 0.23 0.88
C ARG A 126 1.49 1.08 0.35
N VAL A 127 1.16 2.03 -0.51
CA VAL A 127 2.09 3.08 -0.93
C VAL A 127 1.64 4.41 -0.34
N THR A 128 2.60 5.16 0.18
CA THR A 128 2.43 6.54 0.61
C THR A 128 3.42 7.41 -0.13
N CYS A 129 2.95 8.51 -0.72
CA CYS A 129 3.82 9.47 -1.38
C CYS A 129 3.81 10.80 -0.64
N GLU A 130 4.99 11.26 -0.26
CA GLU A 130 5.24 12.58 0.30
C GLU A 130 5.96 13.41 -0.76
N ARG A 131 5.40 14.56 -1.14
CA ARG A 131 5.95 15.44 -2.17
C ARG A 131 6.16 16.83 -1.61
N ASN A 132 7.35 17.37 -1.80
CA ASN A 132 7.68 18.75 -1.47
C ASN A 132 8.18 19.46 -2.73
N GLY A 133 7.54 20.57 -3.11
CA GLY A 133 7.83 21.35 -4.32
C GLY A 133 6.68 21.41 -5.32
N LYS A 134 6.94 22.03 -6.48
CA LYS A 134 5.97 22.17 -7.59
C LYS A 134 6.17 21.04 -8.60
N HIS A 135 5.10 20.30 -8.86
CA HIS A 135 5.09 19.21 -9.84
C HIS A 135 3.75 19.18 -10.57
N ALA A 136 3.75 18.76 -11.84
CA ALA A 136 2.56 18.62 -12.67
C ALA A 136 1.65 17.43 -12.30
N PHE A 137 2.09 16.58 -11.35
CA PHE A 137 1.39 15.39 -10.90
C PHE A 137 1.03 15.44 -9.40
N GLU A 138 0.09 14.59 -9.01
CA GLU A 138 -0.36 14.46 -7.62
C GLU A 138 0.28 13.25 -6.92
N SER A 139 0.34 13.27 -5.59
CA SER A 139 0.85 12.15 -4.80
C SER A 139 0.11 10.83 -5.08
N LYS A 140 -1.18 10.91 -5.41
CA LYS A 140 -1.99 9.73 -5.79
C LYS A 140 -1.52 9.09 -7.10
N ASP A 141 -1.03 9.89 -8.04
CA ASP A 141 -0.50 9.39 -9.32
C ASP A 141 0.75 8.55 -9.07
N ILE A 142 1.63 9.03 -8.19
CA ILE A 142 2.87 8.33 -7.80
C ILE A 142 2.57 7.07 -7.00
N ALA A 143 1.63 7.16 -6.04
CA ALA A 143 1.22 6.00 -5.26
C ALA A 143 0.65 4.89 -6.15
N ARG A 144 -0.17 5.25 -7.14
CA ARG A 144 -0.72 4.32 -8.13
C ARG A 144 0.38 3.64 -8.95
N ILE A 145 1.26 4.43 -9.57
CA ILE A 145 2.35 3.92 -10.41
C ILE A 145 3.29 2.99 -9.61
N THR A 146 3.69 3.43 -8.43
CA THR A 146 4.57 2.63 -7.57
C THR A 146 3.89 1.34 -7.15
N GLY A 147 2.61 1.42 -6.75
CA GLY A 147 1.84 0.24 -6.37
C GLY A 147 1.72 -0.76 -7.52
N GLU A 148 1.38 -0.28 -8.71
CA GLU A 148 1.31 -1.11 -9.91
C GLU A 148 2.64 -1.84 -10.17
N VAL A 149 3.75 -1.12 -10.21
CA VAL A 149 5.08 -1.72 -10.47
C VAL A 149 5.48 -2.72 -9.38
N VAL A 150 5.23 -2.41 -8.10
CA VAL A 150 5.55 -3.30 -6.97
C VAL A 150 4.69 -4.56 -7.00
N GLN A 151 3.40 -4.40 -7.29
CA GLN A 151 2.44 -5.50 -7.39
C GLN A 151 2.77 -6.43 -8.56
N ASP A 152 3.07 -5.89 -9.74
CA ASP A 152 3.45 -6.68 -10.90
C ASP A 152 4.76 -7.44 -10.68
N LYS A 153 5.71 -6.83 -9.94
CA LYS A 153 7.02 -7.44 -9.67
C LYS A 153 6.96 -8.52 -8.60
N TYR A 154 6.25 -8.28 -7.51
CA TYR A 154 6.32 -9.13 -6.31
C TYR A 154 5.01 -9.83 -5.96
N HIS A 155 3.94 -9.58 -6.71
CA HIS A 155 2.62 -10.20 -6.51
C HIS A 155 2.07 -10.00 -5.08
N TRP A 156 2.26 -8.79 -4.55
CA TRP A 156 1.76 -8.39 -3.25
C TRP A 156 0.33 -7.87 -3.31
N ILE A 157 -0.33 -7.86 -2.15
CA ILE A 157 -1.72 -7.45 -2.03
C ILE A 157 -1.78 -6.00 -1.53
N VAL A 158 -2.44 -5.12 -2.29
CA VAL A 158 -2.67 -3.75 -1.86
C VAL A 158 -3.76 -3.72 -0.79
N ASP A 159 -3.45 -3.19 0.40
CA ASP A 159 -4.41 -2.99 1.50
C ASP A 159 -4.11 -1.68 2.23
N LEU A 160 -5.07 -0.75 2.26
CA LEU A 160 -4.89 0.56 2.90
C LEU A 160 -5.13 0.53 4.42
N THR A 161 -5.58 -0.60 4.95
CA THR A 161 -6.06 -0.75 6.33
C THR A 161 -5.23 -1.76 7.11
N LYS A 162 -5.06 -2.99 6.59
CA LYS A 162 -4.40 -4.13 7.25
C LYS A 162 -3.09 -4.52 6.52
N TYR A 163 -2.28 -3.52 6.15
CA TYR A 163 -0.96 -3.74 5.54
C TYR A 163 0.10 -4.13 6.59
N HIS A 164 1.10 -4.91 6.17
CA HIS A 164 2.30 -5.15 6.99
C HIS A 164 3.44 -4.20 6.63
N LEU A 165 3.53 -3.82 5.35
CA LEU A 165 4.59 -2.97 4.81
C LEU A 165 4.02 -1.67 4.23
N GLU A 166 4.64 -0.55 4.54
CA GLU A 166 4.37 0.73 3.88
C GLU A 166 5.57 1.12 3.01
N VAL A 167 5.33 1.24 1.70
CA VAL A 167 6.32 1.77 0.75
C VAL A 167 6.16 3.29 0.71
N VAL A 168 7.18 4.01 1.15
CA VAL A 168 7.17 5.48 1.19
C VAL A 168 7.98 6.05 0.04
N CYS A 169 7.33 6.79 -0.86
CA CYS A 169 7.96 7.53 -1.94
C CYS A 169 8.07 9.00 -1.56
N LYS A 170 9.29 9.45 -1.24
CA LYS A 170 9.56 10.84 -0.92
C LYS A 170 10.17 11.56 -2.12
N LEU A 171 9.47 12.58 -2.62
CA LEU A 171 9.91 13.45 -3.70
C LEU A 171 10.20 14.84 -3.12
N ILE A 172 11.43 15.30 -3.28
CA ILE A 172 11.89 16.59 -2.77
C ILE A 172 12.45 17.37 -3.95
N ASP A 173 11.92 18.56 -4.17
CA ASP A 173 12.49 19.51 -5.12
C ASP A 173 13.88 19.95 -4.65
N GLY A 174 14.87 19.77 -5.51
CA GLY A 174 16.28 20.08 -5.26
C GLY A 174 16.63 21.55 -5.48
N THR A 175 15.68 22.40 -5.85
CA THR A 175 15.88 23.84 -5.90
C THR A 175 16.08 24.38 -4.49
N LYS A 176 17.36 24.55 -4.12
CA LYS A 176 17.76 25.20 -2.88
C LYS A 176 17.23 26.65 -2.88
N ASN A 177 16.55 27.04 -1.80
CA ASN A 177 16.59 28.43 -1.34
C ASN A 177 18.00 28.77 -0.85
#